data_AF-C0CX86-F1
#
_entry.id   AF-C0CX86-F1
#
_cell.length_a   1.000
_cell.length_b   1.000
_cell.length_c   1.000
_cell.angle_alpha   90.00
_cell.angle_beta   90.00
_cell.angle_gamma   90.00
#
_symmetry.space_group_name_H-M   'P 1'
#
loop_
_entity.id
_entity.type
_entity.pdbx_description
1 polymer ?
#
loop_
_entity_poly.entity_id
_entity_poly.type
_entity_poly.pdbx_seq_one_letter_code
_entity_poly.pdbx_strand_id
1 'polypeptide(L)'
;MEELKPGDQFCPHCGYEPDSDIQPPNALKRDTLLRDRYYIGNVIGQGGFGITYVGWDLTLEMKVAIKEYFPSGSATRTNSLSNQIQWDFTGNGKANWSEGMERFLKEARKMAKLDSVPAIVRVRDAF
;
A
#
# COMPACT_ATOMS: atom_id res chain seq x y z
N MET A 1 -9.98 -12.62 3.97
CA MET A 1 -10.19 -11.70 5.09
C MET A 1 -11.33 -12.35 5.82
N GLU A 2 -11.09 -12.77 7.05
CA GLU A 2 -12.07 -13.53 7.82
C GLU A 2 -12.57 -12.65 8.95
N GLU A 3 -13.80 -12.88 9.38
CA GLU A 3 -14.36 -12.21 10.56
C GLU A 3 -13.52 -12.56 11.80
N LEU A 4 -13.35 -11.57 12.68
CA LEU A 4 -12.73 -11.81 13.98
C LEU A 4 -13.63 -12.74 14.79
N LYS A 5 -13.03 -13.66 15.54
CA LYS A 5 -13.83 -14.54 16.40
C LYS A 5 -14.43 -13.72 17.54
N PRO A 6 -15.60 -14.12 18.07
CA PRO A 6 -16.16 -13.49 19.25
C PRO A 6 -15.15 -13.45 20.40
N GLY A 7 -14.77 -12.25 20.84
CA GLY A 7 -13.79 -12.02 21.92
C GLY A 7 -12.37 -11.66 21.46
N ASP A 8 -12.06 -11.74 20.16
CA ASP A 8 -10.77 -11.26 19.64
C ASP A 8 -10.75 -9.72 19.62
N GLN A 9 -9.83 -9.12 20.37
CA GLN A 9 -9.62 -7.67 20.38
C GLN A 9 -8.79 -7.19 19.17
N PHE A 10 -7.96 -8.06 18.59
CA PHE A 10 -7.11 -7.76 17.44
C PHE A 10 -6.94 -8.97 16.52
N CYS A 11 -6.73 -8.72 15.23
CA CYS A 11 -6.41 -9.75 14.25
C CYS A 11 -4.97 -10.24 14.44
N PRO A 12 -4.72 -11.55 14.67
CA PRO A 12 -3.37 -12.07 14.90
C PRO A 12 -2.48 -12.05 13.65
N HIS A 13 -3.03 -11.80 12.47
CA HIS A 13 -2.29 -11.82 11.20
C HIS A 13 -1.85 -10.44 10.70
N CYS A 14 -2.58 -9.38 11.03
CA CYS A 14 -2.28 -8.03 10.56
C CYS A 14 -2.41 -6.95 11.65
N GLY A 15 -2.79 -7.31 12.88
CA GLY A 15 -3.00 -6.36 13.97
C GLY A 15 -4.23 -5.47 13.78
N TYR A 16 -5.19 -5.86 12.93
CA TYR A 16 -6.43 -5.10 12.76
C TYR A 16 -7.21 -5.07 14.07
N GLU A 17 -7.62 -3.89 14.51
CA GLU A 17 -8.38 -3.66 15.73
C GLU A 17 -9.62 -2.83 15.31
N PRO A 18 -10.86 -3.32 15.54
CA PRO A 18 -12.09 -2.73 15.01
C PRO A 18 -12.32 -1.26 15.37
N ASP A 19 -11.95 -0.86 16.58
CA ASP A 19 -12.22 0.49 17.12
C ASP A 19 -10.99 1.41 17.08
N SER A 20 -9.96 1.01 16.33
CA SER A 20 -8.69 1.73 16.25
C SER A 20 -8.45 2.29 14.85
N ASP A 21 -8.39 3.61 14.75
CA ASP A 21 -7.99 4.32 13.55
C ASP A 21 -6.45 4.45 13.43
N ILE A 22 -5.68 3.74 14.26
CA ILE A 22 -4.24 3.92 14.34
C ILE A 22 -3.57 3.34 13.10
N GLN A 23 -3.07 4.25 12.25
CA GLN A 23 -2.29 4.00 11.05
C GLN A 23 -1.17 5.05 11.03
N PRO A 24 0.05 4.76 10.55
CA PRO A 24 1.11 5.77 10.42
C PRO A 24 0.57 7.05 9.74
N PRO A 25 0.87 8.26 10.25
CA PRO A 25 0.27 9.50 9.73
C PRO A 25 0.49 9.72 8.23
N ASN A 26 1.59 9.19 7.70
CA ASN A 26 1.96 9.29 6.29
C ASN A 26 1.34 8.18 5.42
N ALA A 27 0.63 7.20 5.99
CA ALA A 27 0.01 6.11 5.27
C ALA A 27 -1.44 6.45 4.86
N LEU A 28 -1.99 5.80 3.83
CA LEU A 28 -3.41 5.89 3.50
C LEU A 28 -4.27 5.55 4.72
N LYS A 29 -5.38 6.25 4.90
CA LYS A 29 -6.34 5.93 5.95
C LYS A 29 -6.86 4.50 5.74
N ARG A 30 -7.12 3.78 6.84
CA ARG A 30 -7.91 2.53 6.77
C ARG A 30 -9.24 2.81 6.07
N ASP A 31 -9.79 1.78 5.46
CA ASP A 31 -11.08 1.83 4.76
C ASP A 31 -11.09 2.68 3.49
N THR A 32 -9.91 3.19 3.08
CA THR A 32 -9.75 3.85 1.79
C THR A 32 -10.03 2.86 0.67
N LEU A 33 -10.97 3.21 -0.20
CA LEU A 33 -11.25 2.47 -1.42
C LEU A 33 -10.44 3.05 -2.58
N LEU A 34 -9.51 2.27 -3.12
CA LEU A 34 -8.73 2.64 -4.30
C LEU A 34 -9.36 2.06 -5.56
N ARG A 35 -9.51 2.91 -6.59
CA ARG A 35 -10.02 2.52 -7.92
C ARG A 35 -11.35 1.77 -7.85
N ASP A 36 -12.19 2.09 -6.87
CA ASP A 36 -13.48 1.41 -6.61
C ASP A 36 -13.39 -0.11 -6.49
N ARG A 37 -12.21 -0.64 -6.11
CA ARG A 37 -11.92 -2.08 -6.10
C ARG A 37 -11.11 -2.54 -4.90
N TYR A 38 -10.10 -1.79 -4.51
CA TYR A 38 -9.14 -2.24 -3.50
C TYR A 38 -9.40 -1.54 -2.17
N TYR A 39 -9.83 -2.32 -1.17
CA TYR A 39 -10.04 -1.84 0.18
C TYR A 39 -8.72 -1.87 0.98
N ILE A 40 -8.32 -0.73 1.55
CA ILE A 40 -7.08 -0.60 2.31
C ILE A 40 -7.28 -0.97 3.78
N GLY A 41 -6.49 -1.92 4.27
CA GLY A 41 -6.36 -2.23 5.68
C GLY A 41 -5.08 -1.67 6.31
N ASN A 42 -4.49 -2.43 7.24
CA ASN A 42 -3.30 -2.02 7.98
C ASN A 42 -2.04 -1.95 7.11
N VAL A 43 -1.13 -1.06 7.47
CA VAL A 43 0.27 -1.13 7.03
C VAL A 43 0.90 -2.43 7.55
N ILE A 44 1.47 -3.21 6.64
CA ILE A 44 2.20 -4.46 6.92
C ILE A 44 3.70 -4.34 6.60
N GLY A 45 4.13 -3.23 6.01
CA GLY A 45 5.55 -2.94 5.80
C GLY A 45 5.77 -1.50 5.34
N GLN A 46 6.85 -0.88 5.79
CA GLN A 46 7.23 0.47 5.39
C GLN A 46 8.75 0.54 5.26
N GLY A 47 9.22 1.06 4.14
CA GLY A 47 10.65 1.25 3.86
C GLY A 47 10.89 2.57 3.15
N GLY A 48 12.13 2.82 2.73
CA GLY A 48 12.53 4.09 2.12
C GLY A 48 11.85 4.45 0.79
N PHE A 49 11.18 3.50 0.15
CA PHE A 49 10.62 3.65 -1.21
C PHE A 49 9.10 3.48 -1.29
N GLY A 50 8.45 3.06 -0.21
CA GLY A 50 7.03 2.80 -0.25
C GLY A 50 6.44 2.23 1.02
N ILE A 51 5.11 2.17 1.01
CA ILE A 51 4.29 1.64 2.09
C ILE A 51 3.52 0.45 1.53
N THR A 52 3.50 -0.66 2.27
CA THR A 52 2.78 -1.88 1.89
C THR A 52 1.64 -2.08 2.86
N TYR A 53 0.44 -2.26 2.31
CA TYR A 53 -0.81 -2.48 3.03
C TYR A 53 -1.29 -3.91 2.84
N VAL A 54 -1.93 -4.47 3.86
CA VAL A 54 -2.91 -5.53 3.59
C VAL A 54 -4.11 -4.89 2.92
N GLY A 55 -4.65 -5.53 1.89
CA GLY A 55 -5.85 -5.08 1.22
C GLY A 55 -6.79 -6.22 0.85
N TRP A 56 -7.97 -5.84 0.41
CA TRP A 56 -8.98 -6.73 -0.16
C TRP A 56 -9.33 -6.28 -1.57
N ASP A 57 -9.19 -7.18 -2.54
CA ASP A 57 -9.69 -6.99 -3.90
C ASP A 57 -11.17 -7.36 -3.89
N LEU A 58 -12.06 -6.37 -3.99
CA LEU A 58 -13.51 -6.57 -3.99
C LEU A 58 -14.02 -7.29 -5.24
N THR A 59 -13.30 -7.20 -6.36
CA THR A 59 -13.69 -7.86 -7.61
C THR A 59 -13.35 -9.34 -7.60
N LEU A 60 -12.16 -9.68 -7.11
CA LEU A 60 -11.68 -11.07 -7.04
C LEU A 60 -11.95 -11.73 -5.69
N GLU A 61 -12.55 -10.99 -4.75
CA GLU A 61 -12.86 -11.42 -3.38
C GLU A 61 -11.67 -12.09 -2.69
N MET A 62 -10.51 -11.43 -2.75
CA MET A 62 -9.28 -12.02 -2.23
C MET A 62 -8.37 -11.04 -1.51
N LYS A 63 -7.58 -11.57 -0.58
CA LYS A 63 -6.57 -10.82 0.16
C LYS A 63 -5.40 -10.51 -0.77
N VAL A 64 -4.96 -9.26 -0.76
CA VAL A 64 -3.83 -8.77 -1.54
C VAL A 64 -2.86 -7.98 -0.66
N ALA A 65 -1.63 -7.81 -1.14
CA ALA A 65 -0.72 -6.79 -0.64
C ALA A 65 -0.71 -5.64 -1.64
N ILE A 66 -0.91 -4.41 -1.17
CA ILE A 66 -0.91 -3.20 -1.99
C ILE A 66 0.34 -2.42 -1.63
N LYS A 67 1.22 -2.18 -2.60
CA LYS A 67 2.45 -1.40 -2.41
C LYS A 67 2.27 -0.04 -3.06
N GLU A 68 2.28 1.00 -2.25
CA GLU A 68 2.25 2.39 -2.68
C GLU A 68 3.68 2.91 -2.85
N TYR A 69 3.95 3.58 -3.97
CA TYR A 69 5.19 4.35 -4.13
C TYR A 69 5.15 5.60 -3.24
N PHE A 70 5.98 5.60 -2.21
CA PHE A 70 6.05 6.66 -1.20
C PHE A 70 7.52 6.83 -0.78
N PRO A 71 8.33 7.56 -1.57
CA PRO A 71 9.74 7.76 -1.27
C PRO A 71 9.92 8.66 -0.04
N SER A 72 10.61 8.15 0.97
CA SER A 72 10.91 8.90 2.20
C SER A 72 11.66 10.18 1.88
N GLY A 73 11.20 11.31 2.45
CA GLY A 73 11.85 12.61 2.29
C GLY A 73 11.49 13.37 1.01
N SER A 74 10.76 12.75 0.06
CA SER A 74 10.25 13.44 -1.15
C SER A 74 8.74 13.32 -1.33
N ALA A 75 8.09 12.53 -0.48
CA ALA A 75 6.64 12.45 -0.36
C ALA A 75 6.22 12.67 1.09
N THR A 76 5.20 13.49 1.29
CA THR A 76 4.55 13.68 2.59
C THR A 76 3.04 13.47 2.46
N ARG A 77 2.43 13.04 3.55
CA ARG A 77 0.98 12.92 3.69
C ARG A 77 0.64 13.03 5.16
N THR A 78 -0.53 13.59 5.44
CA THR A 78 -1.16 13.60 6.76
C THR A 78 -2.56 13.03 6.61
N ASN A 79 -2.72 11.76 6.97
CA ASN A 79 -3.94 10.98 6.74
C ASN A 79 -5.18 11.49 7.49
N SER A 80 -5.00 12.28 8.55
CA SER A 80 -6.09 12.98 9.23
C SER A 80 -6.65 14.15 8.42
N LEU A 81 -5.92 14.64 7.41
CA LEU A 81 -6.34 15.73 6.52
C LEU A 81 -6.82 15.21 5.16
N SER A 82 -6.03 14.33 4.54
CA SER A 82 -6.30 13.83 3.19
C SER A 82 -5.46 12.60 2.87
N ASN A 83 -5.97 11.74 1.97
CA ASN A 83 -5.22 10.65 1.38
C ASN A 83 -4.25 11.08 0.26
N GLN A 84 -4.31 12.36 -0.15
CA GLN A 84 -3.45 12.89 -1.21
C GLN A 84 -1.99 13.03 -0.74
N ILE A 85 -1.07 12.67 -1.64
CA ILE A 85 0.37 12.86 -1.43
C ILE A 85 0.74 14.29 -1.81
N GLN A 86 1.52 14.93 -0.96
CA GLN A 86 2.24 16.16 -1.27
C GLN A 86 3.67 15.80 -1.66
N TRP A 87 4.06 16.18 -2.87
CA TRP A 87 5.39 15.89 -3.40
C TRP A 87 6.33 17.06 -3.18
N ASP A 88 7.54 16.77 -2.70
CA ASP A 88 8.63 17.76 -2.68
C ASP A 88 9.36 17.73 -4.03
N PHE A 89 9.09 18.73 -4.86
CA PHE A 89 9.75 18.94 -6.14
C PHE A 89 10.79 20.06 -6.11
N THR A 90 11.25 20.48 -4.93
CA THR A 90 12.36 21.42 -4.83
C THR A 90 13.65 20.82 -5.40
N GLY A 91 14.51 21.67 -5.98
CA GLY A 91 15.76 21.24 -6.62
C GLY A 91 15.54 20.16 -7.69
N ASN A 92 16.20 19.01 -7.53
CA ASN A 92 16.07 17.86 -8.43
C ASN A 92 14.87 16.94 -8.12
N GLY A 93 13.98 17.32 -7.20
CA GLY A 93 12.89 16.47 -6.69
C GLY A 93 11.98 15.90 -7.79
N LYS A 94 11.62 16.70 -8.80
CA LYS A 94 10.79 16.22 -9.93
C LYS A 94 11.48 15.16 -10.78
N ALA A 95 12.78 15.32 -11.04
CA ALA A 95 13.57 14.34 -11.79
C ALA A 95 13.73 13.05 -10.99
N ASN A 96 14.06 13.15 -9.70
CA ASN A 96 14.16 12.02 -8.78
C ASN A 96 12.84 11.25 -8.66
N TRP A 97 11.72 11.96 -8.58
CA TRP A 97 10.39 11.36 -8.56
C TRP A 97 10.12 10.58 -9.85
N SER A 98 10.37 11.18 -11.01
CA SER A 98 10.14 10.53 -12.31
C SER A 98 11.00 9.29 -12.47
N GLU A 99 12.28 9.37 -12.09
CA GLU A 99 13.18 8.22 -12.15
C GLU A 99 12.77 7.11 -11.17
N GLY A 100 12.43 7.49 -9.94
CA GLY A 100 11.98 6.55 -8.91
C GLY A 100 10.69 5.84 -9.29
N MET A 101 9.73 6.56 -9.86
CA MET A 101 8.49 5.98 -10.37
C MET A 101 8.75 4.99 -11.52
N GLU A 102 9.62 5.34 -12.47
CA GLU A 102 9.97 4.44 -13.57
C GLU A 102 10.67 3.18 -13.05
N ARG A 103 11.57 3.30 -12.07
CA ARG A 103 12.21 2.16 -11.41
C ARG A 103 11.20 1.27 -10.70
N PHE A 104 10.25 1.87 -9.97
CA PHE A 104 9.17 1.16 -9.27
C PHE A 104 8.32 0.35 -10.25
N LEU A 105 7.86 0.98 -11.33
CA LEU A 105 7.08 0.30 -12.37
C LEU A 105 7.90 -0.76 -13.11
N LYS A 106 9.18 -0.52 -13.36
CA LYS A 106 10.09 -1.50 -13.98
C LYS A 106 10.24 -2.75 -13.12
N GLU A 107 10.30 -2.61 -11.80
CA GLU A 107 10.33 -3.74 -10.86
C GLU A 107 9.03 -4.55 -10.92
N ALA A 108 7.88 -3.88 -10.86
CA ALA A 108 6.57 -4.52 -11.00
C ALA A 108 6.44 -5.29 -12.33
N ARG A 109 6.86 -4.67 -13.44
CA ARG A 109 6.88 -5.31 -14.78
C ARG A 109 7.81 -6.53 -14.84
N LYS A 110 8.95 -6.51 -14.12
CA LYS A 110 9.84 -7.67 -14.04
C LYS A 110 9.19 -8.81 -13.27
N MET A 111 8.57 -8.52 -12.12
CA MET A 111 7.88 -9.53 -11.32
C MET A 111 6.68 -10.14 -12.06
N ALA A 112 5.91 -9.32 -12.78
CA ALA A 112 4.79 -9.80 -13.59
C ALA A 112 5.20 -10.82 -14.68
N LYS A 113 6.43 -10.72 -15.21
CA LYS A 113 6.96 -11.69 -16.20
C LYS A 113 7.35 -13.04 -15.57
N LEU A 114 7.45 -13.11 -14.25
CA LEU A 114 7.84 -14.30 -13.50
C LEU A 114 6.64 -14.92 -12.77
N ASP A 115 5.41 -14.60 -13.19
CA ASP A 115 4.15 -15.02 -12.54
C ASP A 115 4.02 -16.55 -12.39
N SER A 116 4.62 -17.31 -13.30
CA SER A 116 4.63 -18.78 -13.27
C SER A 116 5.58 -19.39 -12.24
N VAL A 117 6.43 -18.60 -11.58
CA VAL A 117 7.41 -19.09 -10.60
C VAL A 117 6.77 -19.05 -9.20
N PRO A 118 6.47 -20.21 -8.56
CA PRO A 118 5.69 -20.24 -7.31
C PRO A 118 6.30 -19.47 -6.14
N ALA A 119 7.63 -19.36 -6.09
CA ALA A 119 8.36 -18.68 -5.01
C ALA A 119 8.46 -17.15 -5.21
N ILE A 120 7.97 -16.61 -6.33
CA ILE A 120 8.04 -15.19 -6.64
C ILE A 120 6.66 -14.56 -6.44
N VAL A 121 6.65 -13.35 -5.87
CA VAL A 121 5.42 -12.59 -5.67
C VAL A 121 4.80 -12.24 -7.02
N ARG A 122 3.50 -12.54 -7.16
CA ARG A 122 2.71 -12.23 -8.35
C ARG A 122 2.19 -10.79 -8.30
N VAL A 123 2.37 -10.07 -9.41
CA VAL A 123 1.79 -8.73 -9.59
C VAL A 123 0.47 -8.88 -10.33
N ARG A 124 -0.64 -8.53 -9.68
CA ARG A 124 -2.01 -8.69 -10.24
C ARG A 124 -2.51 -7.45 -10.97
N ASP A 125 -2.08 -6.28 -10.53
CA ASP A 125 -2.51 -4.98 -11.06
C ASP A 125 -1.43 -3.92 -10.76
N ALA A 126 -1.42 -2.83 -11.53
CA ALA A 126 -0.58 -1.66 -11.33
C ALA A 126 -1.28 -0.42 -11.92
N PHE A 127 -1.47 0.63 -11.12
CA PHE A 127 -2.27 1.81 -11.47
C PHE A 127 -1.76 3.12 -10.86
#